data_AF-A0A842NP88-F1
#
_entry.id   AF-A0A842NP88-F1
#
_cell.length_a   1.000
_cell.length_b   1.000
_cell.length_c   1.000
_cell.angle_alpha   90.00
_cell.angle_beta   90.00
_cell.angle_gamma   90.00
#
_symmetry.space_group_name_H-M   'P 1'
#
loop_
_entity.id
_entity.type
_entity.pdbx_description
1 polymer ?
#
loop_
_entity_poly.entity_id
_entity_poly.type
_entity_poly.pdbx_seq_one_letter_code
_entity_poly.pdbx_strand_id
1 'polypeptide(L)'
;MTDTTLTQWTISFVKHKDIFTKSLQGYEEKDDLIIFHFKDKDNYYIVKNILDDSVLSFIKNYDYKSVVCGAKMDNLKFLIDNWDVLSKSVGLNFIFVQIDTNARWMINPNVHSKICDEESLELGLKSMFSGAFQP
;
A
#
# COMPACT_ATOMS: atom_id res chain seq x y z
N MET A 1 13.02 -7.39 11.25
CA MET A 1 12.40 -8.73 11.12
C MET A 1 11.18 -8.53 10.25
N THR A 2 11.22 -9.06 9.04
CA THR A 2 10.10 -8.99 8.09
C THR A 2 8.87 -9.65 8.71
N ASP A 3 7.71 -9.03 8.59
CA ASP A 3 6.46 -9.62 9.06
C ASP A 3 6.04 -10.72 8.07
N THR A 4 6.43 -11.97 8.36
CA THR A 4 6.24 -13.14 7.49
C THR A 4 4.76 -13.30 7.08
N THR A 5 3.82 -12.98 7.96
CA THR A 5 2.39 -13.13 7.69
C THR A 5 1.89 -12.07 6.71
N LEU A 6 2.26 -10.80 6.88
CA LEU A 6 1.87 -9.73 5.95
C LEU A 6 2.50 -9.91 4.56
N THR A 7 3.72 -10.45 4.51
CA THR A 7 4.43 -10.79 3.27
C THR A 7 3.69 -11.88 2.50
N GLN A 8 3.36 -12.99 3.17
CA GLN A 8 2.58 -14.08 2.58
C GLN A 8 1.19 -13.64 2.13
N TRP A 9 0.53 -12.79 2.93
CA TRP A 9 -0.74 -12.19 2.56
C TRP A 9 -0.60 -11.38 1.27
N THR A 10 0.44 -10.54 1.15
CA THR A 10 0.69 -9.71 -0.03
C THR A 10 0.90 -10.54 -1.29
N ILE A 11 1.70 -11.61 -1.19
CA ILE A 11 1.93 -12.54 -2.31
C ILE A 11 0.62 -13.19 -2.74
N SER A 12 -0.17 -13.66 -1.79
CA SER A 12 -1.47 -14.30 -2.06
C SER A 12 -2.45 -13.32 -2.70
N PHE A 13 -2.50 -12.08 -2.20
CA PHE A 13 -3.33 -11.01 -2.74
C PHE A 13 -2.97 -10.70 -4.21
N VAL A 14 -1.69 -10.55 -4.52
CA VAL A 14 -1.25 -10.25 -5.89
C VAL A 14 -1.53 -11.42 -6.84
N LYS A 15 -1.25 -12.66 -6.41
CA LYS A 15 -1.58 -13.87 -7.19
C LYS A 15 -3.08 -13.97 -7.47
N HIS A 16 -3.93 -13.72 -6.47
CA HIS A 16 -5.38 -13.74 -6.64
C HIS A 16 -5.86 -12.63 -7.59
N LYS A 17 -5.29 -11.43 -7.49
CA LYS A 17 -5.63 -10.32 -8.39
C LYS A 17 -5.27 -10.64 -9.86
N ASP A 18 -4.20 -11.39 -10.08
CA ASP A 18 -3.73 -11.77 -11.42
C ASP A 18 -4.42 -13.02 -12.00
N ILE A 19 -5.33 -13.68 -11.28
CA ILE A 19 -5.90 -14.98 -11.70
C ILE A 19 -6.56 -14.94 -13.10
N PHE A 20 -7.14 -13.79 -13.45
CA PHE A 20 -7.81 -13.58 -14.74
C PHE A 20 -6.84 -13.13 -15.83
N THR A 21 -5.91 -12.24 -15.52
CA THR A 21 -4.97 -11.66 -16.48
C THR A 21 -3.82 -12.61 -16.83
N LYS A 22 -3.42 -13.46 -15.88
CA LYS A 22 -2.28 -14.40 -16.00
C LYS A 22 -1.05 -13.71 -16.58
N SER A 23 -0.76 -12.51 -16.11
CA SER A 23 0.40 -11.73 -16.55
C SER A 23 1.56 -11.80 -15.57
N LEU A 24 1.37 -12.31 -14.35
CA LEU A 24 2.42 -12.56 -13.38
C LEU A 24 3.31 -13.72 -13.84
N GLN A 25 4.61 -13.45 -13.98
CA GLN A 25 5.64 -14.44 -14.35
C GLN A 25 6.36 -15.00 -13.13
N GLY A 26 6.48 -14.20 -12.06
CA GLY A 26 7.17 -14.59 -10.83
C GLY A 26 7.30 -13.43 -9.86
N TYR A 27 8.01 -13.65 -8.75
CA TYR A 27 8.34 -12.61 -7.78
C TYR A 27 9.67 -12.89 -7.07
N GLU A 28 10.31 -11.82 -6.59
CA GLU A 28 11.50 -11.86 -5.74
C GLU A 28 11.20 -11.22 -4.39
N GLU A 29 11.69 -11.80 -3.30
CA GLU A 29 11.63 -11.24 -1.95
C GLU A 29 13.02 -10.74 -1.54
N LYS A 30 13.11 -9.50 -1.06
CA LYS A 30 14.33 -8.82 -0.60
C LYS A 30 14.01 -8.02 0.66
N ASP A 31 14.26 -8.61 1.83
CA ASP A 31 13.91 -8.01 3.13
C ASP A 31 12.43 -7.60 3.20
N ASP A 32 12.13 -6.30 3.26
CA ASP A 32 10.76 -5.75 3.28
C ASP A 32 10.23 -5.44 1.87
N LEU A 33 10.97 -5.75 0.80
CA LEU A 33 10.60 -5.50 -0.58
C LEU A 33 10.20 -6.79 -1.29
N ILE A 34 9.06 -6.76 -1.99
CA ILE A 34 8.65 -7.79 -2.94
C ILE A 34 8.57 -7.17 -4.33
N ILE A 35 9.25 -7.80 -5.30
CA ILE A 35 9.22 -7.40 -6.71
C ILE A 35 8.38 -8.42 -7.44
N PHE A 36 7.27 -8.02 -8.03
CA PHE A 36 6.43 -8.88 -8.87
C PHE A 36 6.72 -8.59 -10.34
N HIS A 37 7.15 -9.62 -11.06
CA HIS A 37 7.48 -9.53 -12.49
C HIS A 37 6.24 -9.86 -13.32
N PHE A 38 5.64 -8.85 -13.93
CA PHE A 38 4.55 -9.02 -14.89
C PHE A 38 5.09 -8.96 -16.32
N LYS A 39 4.33 -9.49 -17.29
CA LYS A 39 4.69 -9.51 -18.72
C LYS A 39 5.07 -8.13 -19.28
N ASP A 40 4.45 -7.06 -18.77
CA ASP A 40 4.61 -5.69 -19.24
C ASP A 40 5.56 -4.85 -18.39
N LYS A 41 5.72 -5.17 -17.11
CA LYS A 41 6.47 -4.36 -16.14
C LYS A 41 6.71 -5.07 -14.82
N ASP A 42 7.58 -4.49 -14.01
CA ASP A 42 7.72 -4.85 -12.60
C ASP A 42 6.84 -3.97 -11.71
N ASN A 43 6.18 -4.60 -10.73
CA ASN A 43 5.48 -3.89 -9.66
C ASN A 43 6.21 -4.11 -8.33
N TYR A 44 6.53 -3.03 -7.65
CA TYR A 44 7.33 -3.03 -6.42
C TYR A 44 6.43 -2.86 -5.19
N TYR A 45 6.62 -3.68 -4.17
CA TYR A 45 5.83 -3.66 -2.95
C TYR A 45 6.74 -3.57 -1.74
N ILE A 46 6.68 -2.46 -0.99
CA ILE A 46 7.29 -2.42 0.35
C ILE A 46 6.25 -2.88 1.38
N VAL A 47 6.61 -3.87 2.18
CA VAL A 47 5.73 -4.55 3.13
C VAL A 47 6.24 -4.33 4.54
N LYS A 48 5.51 -3.53 5.33
CA LYS A 48 5.91 -3.16 6.69
C LYS A 48 4.71 -3.08 7.62
N ASN A 49 4.76 -3.79 8.75
CA ASN A 49 3.68 -3.73 9.73
C ASN A 49 3.55 -2.33 10.38
N ILE A 50 4.67 -1.62 10.55
CA ILE A 50 4.72 -0.24 11.02
C ILE A 50 5.56 0.56 10.02
N LEU A 51 5.01 1.67 9.52
CA LEU A 51 5.66 2.53 8.53
C LEU A 51 6.70 3.44 9.19
N ASP A 52 7.76 3.75 8.43
CA ASP A 52 8.83 4.66 8.80
C ASP A 52 9.36 5.40 7.55
N ASP A 53 10.31 6.31 7.73
CA ASP A 53 10.82 7.18 6.65
C ASP A 53 11.51 6.43 5.49
N SER A 54 11.90 5.16 5.66
CA SER A 54 12.45 4.37 4.55
C SER A 54 11.41 4.17 3.44
N VAL A 55 10.12 4.23 3.77
CA VAL A 55 9.01 4.18 2.81
C VAL A 55 9.07 5.35 1.85
N LEU A 56 9.44 6.56 2.32
CA LEU A 56 9.58 7.73 1.46
C LEU A 56 10.73 7.56 0.47
N SER A 57 11.80 6.90 0.88
CA SER A 57 12.94 6.58 0.01
C SER A 57 12.54 5.56 -1.05
N PHE A 58 11.83 4.51 -0.66
CA PHE A 58 11.26 3.52 -1.58
C PHE A 58 10.37 4.18 -2.64
N ILE A 59 9.48 5.09 -2.23
CA ILE A 59 8.52 5.73 -3.13
C ILE A 59 9.20 6.53 -4.25
N LYS A 60 10.36 7.14 -3.97
CA LYS A 60 11.11 7.93 -4.96
C LYS A 60 11.80 7.08 -6.02
N ASN A 61 12.04 5.80 -5.74
CA ASN A 61 12.92 4.96 -6.56
C ASN A 61 12.17 4.11 -7.60
N TYR A 62 10.85 4.04 -7.54
CA TYR A 62 10.06 3.11 -8.38
C TYR A 62 8.83 3.79 -8.95
N ASP A 63 8.45 3.45 -10.18
CA ASP A 63 7.26 4.03 -10.82
C ASP A 63 5.97 3.31 -10.39
N TYR A 64 5.92 1.98 -10.53
CA TYR A 64 4.78 1.15 -10.16
C TYR A 64 4.99 0.53 -8.79
N LYS A 65 4.35 1.13 -7.79
CA LYS A 65 4.70 0.85 -6.40
C LYS A 65 3.50 0.80 -5.48
N SER A 66 3.57 -0.09 -4.50
CA SER A 66 2.58 -0.21 -3.44
C SER A 66 3.26 -0.28 -2.08
N VAL A 67 2.66 0.36 -1.09
CA VAL A 67 3.01 0.25 0.32
C VAL A 67 1.95 -0.63 0.97
N VAL A 68 2.37 -1.74 1.58
CA VAL A 68 1.48 -2.64 2.31
C VAL A 68 1.82 -2.58 3.79
N CYS A 69 0.82 -2.32 4.63
CA CYS A 69 1.02 -2.19 6.06
C CYS A 69 -0.16 -2.67 6.89
N GLY A 70 0.08 -2.86 8.19
CA GLY A 70 -0.99 -3.18 9.13
C GLY A 70 -2.00 -2.05 9.22
N ALA A 71 -3.28 -2.40 9.41
CA ALA A 71 -4.36 -1.45 9.67
C ALA A 71 -4.25 -0.85 11.09
N LYS A 72 -3.22 -0.03 11.31
CA LYS A 72 -2.95 0.67 12.58
C LYS A 72 -3.11 2.17 12.41
N MET A 73 -3.56 2.85 13.47
CA MET A 73 -3.68 4.31 13.47
C MET A 73 -2.35 5.02 13.23
N ASP A 74 -1.22 4.45 13.68
CA ASP A 74 0.11 5.02 13.43
C ASP A 74 0.46 5.03 11.94
N ASN A 75 0.07 3.99 11.19
CA ASN A 75 0.30 3.94 9.75
C ASN A 75 -0.62 4.90 8.99
N LEU A 76 -1.86 5.09 9.47
CA LEU A 76 -2.74 6.12 8.93
C LEU A 76 -2.17 7.51 9.20
N LYS A 77 -1.66 7.75 10.41
CA LYS A 77 -1.00 9.00 10.77
C LYS A 77 0.20 9.27 9.85
N PHE A 78 1.04 8.26 9.59
CA PHE A 78 2.15 8.38 8.65
C PHE A 78 1.69 8.83 7.25
N LEU A 79 0.60 8.25 6.73
CA LEU A 79 0.02 8.64 5.44
C LEU A 79 -0.44 10.11 5.44
N ILE A 80 -1.12 10.55 6.51
CA ILE A 80 -1.62 11.93 6.65
C ILE A 80 -0.46 12.91 6.77
N ASP A 81 0.47 12.66 7.68
CA ASP A 81 1.62 13.54 7.95
C ASP A 81 2.51 13.77 6.72
N ASN A 82 2.55 12.80 5.81
CA ASN A 82 3.38 12.85 4.61
C ASN A 82 2.57 13.09 3.32
N TRP A 83 1.29 13.47 3.44
CA TRP A 83 0.35 13.51 2.31
C TRP A 83 0.84 14.37 1.15
N ASP A 84 1.43 15.53 1.41
CA ASP A 84 1.95 16.45 0.40
C ASP A 84 3.02 15.84 -0.51
N VAL A 85 3.79 14.90 0.02
CA VAL A 85 4.82 14.17 -0.73
C VAL A 85 4.19 12.99 -1.45
N LEU A 86 3.34 12.24 -0.75
CA LEU A 86 2.73 11.01 -1.25
C LEU A 86 1.75 11.28 -2.40
N SER A 87 0.96 12.35 -2.32
CA SER A 87 -0.01 12.76 -3.33
C SER A 87 0.65 13.18 -4.66
N LYS A 88 1.90 13.62 -4.65
CA LYS A 88 2.66 13.95 -5.87
C LYS A 88 3.19 12.70 -6.60
N SER A 89 3.19 11.55 -5.94
CA SER A 89 3.71 10.31 -6.51
C SER A 89 2.65 9.61 -7.36
N VAL A 90 2.82 9.65 -8.68
CA VAL A 90 2.01 8.87 -9.63
C VAL A 90 2.26 7.37 -9.44
N GLY A 91 1.21 6.56 -9.61
CA GLY A 91 1.30 5.09 -9.55
C GLY A 91 1.45 4.49 -8.15
N LEU A 92 1.41 5.31 -7.09
CA LEU A 92 1.50 4.87 -5.70
C LEU A 92 0.17 4.39 -5.15
N ASN A 93 0.15 3.21 -4.56
CA ASN A 93 -0.99 2.72 -3.77
C ASN A 93 -0.56 2.42 -2.33
N PHE A 94 -1.40 2.77 -1.36
CA PHE A 94 -1.34 2.25 0.00
C PHE A 94 -2.37 1.16 0.18
N ILE A 95 -1.99 0.10 0.87
CA ILE A 95 -2.83 -1.04 1.21
C ILE A 95 -2.70 -1.28 2.71
N PHE A 96 -3.73 -0.92 3.45
CA PHE A 96 -3.86 -1.22 4.87
C PHE A 96 -4.54 -2.57 5.02
N VAL A 97 -3.99 -3.44 5.86
CA VAL A 97 -4.43 -4.83 5.99
C VAL A 97 -4.66 -5.17 7.45
N GLN A 98 -5.82 -5.76 7.73
CA GLN A 98 -6.12 -6.45 8.97
C GLN A 98 -6.08 -7.95 8.71
N ILE A 99 -4.98 -8.59 9.11
CA ILE A 99 -4.69 -10.00 8.76
C ILE A 99 -5.78 -10.94 9.29
N ASP A 100 -6.22 -10.76 10.54
CA ASP A 100 -7.15 -11.67 11.21
C ASP A 100 -8.50 -11.79 10.50
N THR A 101 -8.98 -10.69 9.92
CA THR A 101 -10.27 -10.63 9.22
C THR A 101 -10.12 -10.67 7.71
N ASN A 102 -8.89 -10.67 7.19
CA ASN A 102 -8.58 -10.48 5.77
C ASN A 102 -9.17 -9.17 5.19
N ALA A 103 -9.55 -8.21 6.05
CA ALA A 103 -10.06 -6.92 5.65
C ALA A 103 -8.91 -6.05 5.14
N ARG A 104 -9.22 -5.20 4.15
CA ARG A 104 -8.24 -4.28 3.58
C ARG A 104 -8.89 -2.99 3.13
N TRP A 105 -8.11 -1.92 3.20
CA TRP A 105 -8.44 -0.62 2.64
C TRP A 105 -7.31 -0.15 1.74
N MET A 106 -7.66 0.36 0.56
CA MET A 106 -6.69 0.81 -0.42
C MET A 106 -6.93 2.26 -0.77
N ILE A 107 -5.85 3.02 -0.91
CA ILE A 107 -5.90 4.41 -1.34
C ILE A 107 -4.76 4.72 -2.29
N ASN A 108 -5.05 5.47 -3.34
CA ASN A 108 -4.07 6.05 -4.23
C ASN A 108 -3.97 7.56 -3.92
N PRO A 109 -2.90 8.04 -3.26
CA PRO A 109 -2.82 9.43 -2.82
C PRO A 109 -2.95 10.44 -3.96
N ASN A 110 -2.32 10.16 -5.12
CA ASN A 110 -2.36 11.06 -6.27
C ASN A 110 -3.74 11.18 -6.91
N VAL A 111 -4.48 10.07 -6.99
CA VAL A 111 -5.85 10.09 -7.50
C VAL A 111 -6.77 10.76 -6.48
N HIS A 112 -6.61 10.45 -5.19
CA HIS A 112 -7.46 11.01 -4.14
C HIS A 112 -7.31 12.53 -4.04
N SER A 113 -6.09 13.06 -4.09
CA SER A 113 -5.83 14.51 -4.03
C SER A 113 -6.36 15.29 -5.24
N LYS A 114 -6.70 14.61 -6.35
CA LYS A 114 -7.28 15.24 -7.55
C LYS A 114 -8.81 15.34 -7.48
N ILE A 115 -9.44 14.56 -6.61
CA ILE A 115 -10.90 14.39 -6.57
C ILE A 115 -11.47 15.02 -5.29
N CYS A 116 -10.73 14.97 -4.20
CA CYS A 116 -11.13 15.49 -2.90
C CYS A 116 -10.57 16.89 -2.66
N ASP A 117 -11.32 17.68 -1.90
CA ASP A 117 -10.86 18.95 -1.35
C ASP A 117 -9.84 18.71 -0.22
N GLU A 118 -8.84 19.59 -0.15
CA GLU A 118 -7.76 19.50 0.84
C GLU A 118 -8.27 19.74 2.26
N GLU A 119 -9.29 20.61 2.41
CA GLU A 119 -9.86 21.00 3.71
C GLU A 119 -10.51 19.82 4.45
N SER A 120 -11.11 18.86 3.73
CA SER A 120 -11.75 17.68 4.33
C SER A 120 -10.87 16.42 4.36
N LEU A 121 -9.64 16.49 3.83
CA LEU A 121 -8.79 15.32 3.63
C LEU A 121 -8.62 14.47 4.89
N GLU A 122 -8.14 15.08 5.98
CA GLU A 122 -7.84 14.34 7.22
C GLU A 122 -9.09 13.65 7.78
N LEU A 123 -10.20 14.39 7.82
CA LEU A 123 -11.49 13.85 8.29
C LEU A 123 -11.95 12.71 7.39
N GLY A 124 -11.90 12.89 6.07
CA GLY A 124 -12.28 11.89 5.08
C GLY A 124 -11.45 10.62 5.19
N LEU A 125 -10.12 10.74 5.29
CA LEU A 125 -9.22 9.61 5.46
C LEU A 125 -9.51 8.83 6.75
N LYS A 126 -9.71 9.54 7.87
CA LYS A 126 -10.06 8.91 9.16
C LYS A 126 -11.41 8.18 9.07
N SER A 127 -12.43 8.80 8.50
CA SER A 127 -13.75 8.18 8.34
C SER A 127 -13.72 6.94 7.46
N MET A 128 -13.01 6.99 6.32
CA MET A 128 -12.86 5.83 5.44
C MET A 128 -12.08 4.70 6.12
N PHE A 129 -11.00 5.03 6.81
CA PHE A 129 -10.19 4.04 7.54
C PHE A 129 -11.02 3.35 8.62
N SER A 130 -11.69 4.10 9.49
CA SER A 130 -12.55 3.53 10.53
C SER A 130 -13.72 2.72 9.97
N GLY A 131 -14.32 3.17 8.87
CA GLY A 131 -15.38 2.44 8.18
C GLY A 131 -14.91 1.11 7.58
N ALA A 132 -13.66 1.02 7.14
CA ALA A 132 -13.09 -0.19 6.55
C ALA A 132 -12.70 -1.27 7.58
N PHE A 133 -12.44 -0.87 8.83
CA PHE A 133 -11.92 -1.74 9.88
C PHE A 133 -12.82 -1.71 11.14
N GLN A 134 -14.14 -1.74 10.95
CA GLN A 134 -15.07 -1.79 12.08
C GLN A 134 -14.74 -2.96 13.02
N PRO A 135 -14.88 -2.77 14.35
CA PRO A 135 -14.75 -3.85 15.32
C PRO A 135 -15.82 -4.93 15.15
#